data_AF-A0A6J1TDY9-F1
#
_entry.id   AF-A0A6J1TDY9-F1
#
_cell.length_a   1.000
_cell.length_b   1.000
_cell.length_c   1.000
_cell.angle_alpha   90.00
_cell.angle_beta   90.00
_cell.angle_gamma   90.00
#
_symmetry.space_group_name_H-M   'P 1'
#
loop_
_entity.id
_entity.type
_entity.pdbx_description
1 polymer ?
#
loop_
_entity_poly.entity_id
_entity_poly.type
_entity_poly.pdbx_seq_one_letter_code
_entity_poly.pdbx_strand_id
1 'polypeptide(L)'
;MTKRCIVCQCSRNLRFHELPSDATLREQWLAIVPSDEVFGENPKVCELHFDPSNYEPHCKRRILKRDVVPLVIPRQELEAAAALKESALKEEVALKKAALQKVALKELDLQTVEGNSDVSVDGPSCSIQEKSLGLKKLKSQLHKVGLKIQTPKTVGKVTRKFEILKAQLGHLKEDNREKTSKIKSLCSELKELKSLSFRQASEVRNRDKSLRQMQAKVRQLERLVNAKDLGTSNVKEKIEKEKREKEEQLKKIRNLKDQVELLSTERKEMEQICYYKNIEEMILNMDTDRKAAFILDQIKMYNMKVPRYSDSTLQECIIWEDTDPRGYQFVRESELLTLPSQNTMKKHLGPMDLEINLNKTFNFQSNKPPDVAI
;
A
#
# COMPACT_ATOMS: atom_id res chain seq x y z
N MET A 1 -33.25 -19.87 -13.85
CA MET A 1 -33.33 -19.07 -12.61
C MET A 1 -31.96 -18.47 -12.32
N THR A 2 -31.86 -17.15 -12.15
CA THR A 2 -30.62 -16.47 -11.75
C THR A 2 -30.32 -16.79 -10.29
N LYS A 3 -29.13 -17.34 -10.02
CA LYS A 3 -28.66 -17.61 -8.65
C LYS A 3 -28.42 -16.26 -7.96
N ARG A 4 -29.03 -16.04 -6.79
CA ARG A 4 -28.82 -14.84 -5.95
C ARG A 4 -28.18 -15.25 -4.63
N CYS A 5 -27.30 -14.40 -4.12
CA CYS A 5 -26.70 -14.58 -2.80
C CYS A 5 -27.76 -14.35 -1.73
N ILE A 6 -27.89 -15.22 -0.74
CA ILE A 6 -28.85 -15.03 0.36
C ILE A 6 -28.47 -13.89 1.32
N VAL A 7 -27.19 -13.52 1.39
CA VAL A 7 -26.72 -12.48 2.32
C VAL A 7 -26.83 -11.08 1.69
N CYS A 8 -26.42 -10.91 0.43
CA CYS A 8 -26.36 -9.58 -0.22
C CYS A 8 -27.18 -9.45 -1.50
N GLN A 9 -27.95 -10.49 -1.88
CA GLN A 9 -28.81 -10.54 -3.07
C GLN A 9 -28.13 -10.29 -4.43
N CYS A 10 -26.79 -10.27 -4.47
CA CYS A 10 -26.08 -10.03 -5.72
C CYS A 10 -26.32 -11.16 -6.75
N SER A 11 -26.48 -10.78 -8.01
CA SER A 11 -26.59 -11.69 -9.17
C SER A 11 -25.40 -11.57 -10.13
N ARG A 12 -24.27 -11.04 -9.64
CA ARG A 12 -23.04 -10.84 -10.43
C ARG A 12 -22.44 -12.20 -10.82
N ASN A 13 -21.56 -12.20 -11.83
CA ASN A 13 -20.74 -13.36 -12.25
C ASN A 13 -19.70 -13.76 -11.18
N LEU A 14 -20.17 -14.08 -9.98
CA LEU A 14 -19.38 -14.53 -8.83
C LEU A 14 -19.54 -16.03 -8.66
N ARG A 15 -18.60 -16.64 -7.95
CA ARG A 15 -18.78 -18.01 -7.46
C ARG A 15 -19.74 -18.02 -6.28
N PHE A 16 -20.60 -19.01 -6.26
CA PHE A 16 -21.58 -19.24 -5.21
C PHE A 16 -21.28 -20.56 -4.51
N HIS A 17 -21.25 -20.52 -3.19
CA HIS A 17 -21.08 -21.65 -2.30
C HIS A 17 -22.44 -22.08 -1.77
N GLU A 18 -22.68 -23.39 -1.78
CA GLU A 18 -23.89 -23.98 -1.18
C GLU A 18 -23.74 -24.03 0.33
N LEU A 19 -24.85 -24.08 1.06
CA LEU A 19 -24.78 -24.21 2.51
C LEU A 19 -24.15 -25.57 2.88
N PRO A 20 -23.40 -25.62 4.00
CA PRO A 20 -22.85 -26.85 4.53
C PRO A 20 -23.93 -27.91 4.78
N SER A 21 -23.56 -29.18 4.58
CA SER A 21 -24.41 -30.32 4.96
C SER A 21 -24.48 -30.52 6.47
N ASP A 22 -23.47 -30.03 7.21
CA ASP A 22 -23.44 -30.04 8.67
C ASP A 22 -24.51 -29.11 9.24
N ALA A 23 -25.38 -29.63 10.11
CA ALA A 23 -26.52 -28.88 10.63
C ALA A 23 -26.09 -27.67 11.48
N THR A 24 -25.06 -27.84 12.31
CA THR A 24 -24.56 -26.79 13.22
C THR A 24 -23.96 -25.63 12.43
N LEU A 25 -23.08 -25.92 11.47
CA LEU A 25 -22.46 -24.90 10.64
C LEU A 25 -23.50 -24.24 9.70
N ARG A 26 -24.48 -25.00 9.23
CA ARG A 26 -25.60 -24.47 8.44
C ARG A 26 -26.43 -23.46 9.23
N GLU A 27 -26.74 -23.74 10.50
CA GLU A 27 -27.41 -22.79 11.38
C GLU A 27 -26.58 -21.51 11.58
N GLN A 28 -25.27 -21.63 11.77
CA GLN A 28 -24.37 -20.47 11.87
C GLN A 28 -24.38 -19.62 10.60
N TRP A 29 -24.41 -20.23 9.41
CA TRP A 29 -24.54 -19.51 8.14
C TRP A 29 -25.88 -18.80 8.01
N LEU A 30 -26.97 -19.45 8.45
CA LEU A 30 -28.33 -18.88 8.40
C LEU A 30 -28.53 -17.76 9.42
N ALA A 31 -27.87 -17.81 10.58
CA ALA A 31 -27.95 -16.76 11.61
C ALA A 31 -27.44 -15.39 11.13
N ILE A 32 -26.62 -15.37 10.07
CA ILE A 32 -26.09 -14.15 9.44
C ILE A 32 -27.09 -13.55 8.44
N VAL A 33 -28.03 -14.36 7.96
CA VAL A 33 -28.96 -13.97 6.91
C VAL A 33 -30.08 -13.11 7.52
N PRO A 34 -30.44 -11.96 6.93
CA PRO A 34 -31.56 -11.16 7.40
C PRO A 34 -32.85 -12.00 7.45
N SER A 35 -33.52 -12.01 8.61
CA SER A 35 -34.58 -12.98 8.94
C SER A 35 -35.88 -12.83 8.16
N ASP A 36 -36.02 -11.79 7.34
CA ASP A 36 -37.30 -11.35 6.76
C ASP A 36 -37.56 -11.88 5.33
N GLU A 37 -36.65 -12.69 4.75
CA GLU A 37 -36.77 -13.13 3.36
C GLU A 37 -36.98 -14.65 3.20
N VAL A 38 -37.93 -15.01 2.32
CA VAL A 38 -38.17 -16.39 1.92
C VAL A 38 -37.18 -16.77 0.81
N PHE A 39 -36.22 -17.63 1.13
CA PHE A 39 -35.25 -18.13 0.15
C PHE A 39 -35.78 -19.37 -0.60
N GLY A 40 -35.39 -19.53 -1.87
CA GLY A 40 -35.73 -20.71 -2.68
C GLY A 40 -35.01 -21.98 -2.21
N GLU A 41 -35.37 -23.14 -2.80
CA GLU A 41 -35.00 -24.50 -2.35
C GLU A 41 -33.49 -24.82 -2.23
N ASN A 42 -32.58 -23.95 -2.69
CA ASN A 42 -31.14 -24.14 -2.57
C ASN A 42 -30.44 -22.80 -2.35
N PRO A 43 -30.45 -22.28 -1.11
CA PRO A 43 -29.84 -21.00 -0.82
C PRO A 43 -28.31 -21.09 -1.04
N LYS A 44 -27.70 -19.99 -1.51
CA LYS A 44 -26.26 -19.91 -1.79
C LYS A 44 -25.66 -18.60 -1.30
N VAL A 45 -24.40 -18.63 -0.92
CA VAL A 45 -23.63 -17.46 -0.48
C VAL A 45 -22.53 -17.17 -1.51
N CYS A 46 -22.34 -15.92 -1.93
CA CYS A 46 -21.29 -15.57 -2.88
C CYS A 46 -19.90 -15.54 -2.22
N GLU A 47 -18.84 -15.71 -3.02
CA GLU A 47 -17.46 -15.79 -2.54
C GLU A 47 -16.94 -14.51 -1.84
N LEU A 48 -17.63 -13.37 -1.95
CA LEU A 48 -17.23 -12.12 -1.30
C LEU A 48 -17.44 -12.10 0.21
N HIS A 49 -18.25 -13.02 0.74
CA HIS A 49 -18.47 -13.14 2.18
C HIS A 49 -17.42 -14.03 2.86
N PHE A 50 -16.39 -14.47 2.15
CA PHE A 50 -15.33 -15.31 2.71
C PHE A 50 -13.98 -14.64 2.52
N ASP A 51 -13.13 -14.74 3.54
CA ASP A 51 -11.76 -14.27 3.41
C ASP A 51 -11.00 -15.21 2.43
N PRO A 52 -10.16 -14.67 1.52
CA PRO A 52 -9.33 -15.49 0.63
C PRO A 52 -8.48 -16.55 1.35
N SER A 53 -8.10 -16.33 2.61
CA SER A 53 -7.36 -17.28 3.45
C SER A 53 -8.20 -18.46 3.96
N ASN A 54 -9.53 -18.39 3.83
CA ASN A 54 -10.45 -19.46 4.20
C ASN A 54 -10.58 -20.55 3.12
N TYR A 55 -9.95 -20.36 1.96
CA TYR A 55 -9.91 -21.36 0.90
C TYR A 55 -8.74 -22.34 1.10
N GLU A 56 -8.94 -23.59 0.67
CA GLU A 56 -7.89 -24.60 0.64
C GLU A 56 -6.82 -24.25 -0.41
N PRO A 57 -5.53 -24.10 -0.03
CA PRO A 57 -4.49 -23.55 -0.90
C PRO A 57 -4.09 -24.47 -2.07
N HIS A 58 -4.39 -25.76 -1.98
CA HIS A 58 -3.92 -26.77 -2.95
C HIS A 58 -5.04 -27.32 -3.85
N CYS A 59 -6.23 -26.73 -3.84
CA CYS A 59 -7.34 -27.19 -4.67
C CYS A 59 -7.48 -26.35 -5.94
N LYS A 60 -7.50 -27.01 -7.11
CA LYS A 60 -7.82 -26.36 -8.41
C LYS A 60 -9.20 -25.70 -8.39
N ARG A 61 -10.12 -26.23 -7.58
CA ARG A 61 -11.41 -25.61 -7.26
C ARG A 61 -11.26 -24.84 -5.95
N ARG A 62 -11.80 -23.62 -5.88
CA ARG A 62 -11.85 -22.83 -4.64
C ARG A 62 -12.84 -23.48 -3.69
N ILE A 63 -12.34 -24.35 -2.82
CA ILE A 63 -13.11 -25.06 -1.79
C ILE A 63 -12.84 -24.35 -0.46
N LEU A 64 -13.89 -24.08 0.32
CA LEU A 64 -13.78 -23.50 1.66
C LEU A 64 -13.31 -24.58 2.65
N LYS A 65 -12.52 -24.19 3.65
CA LYS A 65 -12.19 -25.05 4.80
C LYS A 65 -13.46 -25.47 5.56
N ARG A 66 -13.39 -26.59 6.29
CA ARG A 66 -14.57 -27.27 6.89
C ARG A 66 -15.41 -26.40 7.83
N ASP A 67 -14.80 -25.49 8.57
CA ASP A 67 -15.46 -24.76 9.67
C ASP A 67 -15.57 -23.25 9.40
N VAL A 68 -15.61 -22.88 8.12
CA VAL A 68 -15.65 -21.46 7.73
C VAL A 68 -17.08 -20.95 7.77
N VAL A 69 -17.26 -19.80 8.42
CA VAL A 69 -18.51 -19.06 8.49
C VAL A 69 -18.39 -17.79 7.64
N PRO A 70 -19.43 -17.38 6.87
CA PRO A 70 -19.42 -16.13 6.13
C PRO A 70 -19.25 -14.93 7.06
N LEU A 71 -18.52 -13.92 6.63
CA LEU A 71 -18.43 -12.65 7.34
C LEU A 71 -19.63 -11.77 6.99
N VAL A 72 -20.24 -11.17 8.04
CA VAL A 72 -21.28 -10.14 7.89
C VAL A 72 -20.58 -8.85 7.49
N ILE A 73 -20.30 -8.70 6.21
CA ILE A 73 -19.75 -7.46 5.66
C ILE A 73 -20.96 -6.58 5.28
N PRO A 74 -21.09 -5.37 5.86
CA PRO A 74 -22.12 -4.43 5.44
C PRO A 74 -22.09 -4.23 3.92
N ARG A 75 -23.27 -4.15 3.29
CA ARG A 75 -23.39 -4.00 1.83
C ARG A 75 -22.53 -2.87 1.27
N GLN A 76 -22.40 -1.77 2.01
CA GLN A 76 -21.58 -0.62 1.63
C GLN A 76 -20.09 -0.97 1.51
N GLU A 77 -19.57 -1.80 2.42
CA GLU A 77 -18.18 -2.26 2.39
C GLU A 77 -17.92 -3.26 1.26
N LEU A 78 -18.90 -4.14 0.98
CA LEU A 78 -18.86 -5.05 -0.17
C LEU A 78 -18.87 -4.29 -1.51
N GLU A 79 -19.68 -3.24 -1.62
CA GLU A 79 -19.74 -2.39 -2.81
C GLU A 79 -18.42 -1.61 -2.98
N ALA A 80 -17.84 -1.08 -1.90
CA ALA A 80 -16.54 -0.43 -1.91
C ALA A 80 -15.41 -1.39 -2.31
N ALA A 81 -15.37 -2.59 -1.73
CA ALA A 81 -14.37 -3.61 -2.05
C ALA A 81 -14.49 -4.10 -3.51
N ALA A 82 -15.71 -4.24 -4.02
CA ALA A 82 -15.94 -4.59 -5.42
C ALA A 82 -15.48 -3.46 -6.37
N ALA A 83 -15.76 -2.20 -6.03
CA ALA A 83 -15.31 -1.04 -6.79
C ALA A 83 -13.78 -0.96 -6.84
N LEU A 84 -13.09 -1.21 -5.71
CA LEU A 84 -11.63 -1.25 -5.64
C LEU A 84 -11.03 -2.38 -6.49
N LYS A 85 -11.64 -3.58 -6.50
CA LYS A 85 -11.19 -4.67 -7.37
C LYS A 85 -11.38 -4.33 -8.84
N GLU A 86 -12.50 -3.70 -9.19
CA GLU A 86 -12.76 -3.28 -10.57
C GLU A 86 -11.78 -2.18 -11.02
N SER A 87 -11.47 -1.20 -10.17
CA SER A 87 -10.48 -0.16 -10.49
C SER A 87 -9.08 -0.73 -10.62
N ALA A 88 -8.67 -1.65 -9.72
CA ALA A 88 -7.37 -2.31 -9.80
C ALA A 88 -7.21 -3.13 -11.09
N LEU A 89 -8.26 -3.86 -11.49
CA LEU A 89 -8.25 -4.62 -12.75
C LEU A 89 -8.15 -3.68 -13.97
N LYS A 90 -8.87 -2.54 -13.95
CA LYS A 90 -8.78 -1.52 -15.00
C LYS A 90 -7.38 -0.92 -15.10
N GLU A 91 -6.73 -0.65 -13.97
CA GLU A 91 -5.36 -0.13 -13.91
C GLU A 91 -4.34 -1.15 -14.44
N GLU A 92 -4.45 -2.42 -14.05
CA GLU A 92 -3.59 -3.50 -14.55
C GLU A 92 -3.71 -3.66 -16.08
N VAL A 93 -4.94 -3.60 -16.60
CA VAL A 93 -5.19 -3.63 -18.05
C VAL A 93 -4.60 -2.41 -18.75
N ALA A 94 -4.70 -1.21 -18.16
CA ALA A 94 -4.11 0.01 -18.71
C ALA A 94 -2.58 -0.06 -18.75
N LEU A 95 -1.94 -0.56 -17.69
CA LEU A 95 -0.49 -0.80 -17.63
C LEU A 95 -0.03 -1.79 -18.70
N LYS A 96 -0.73 -2.93 -18.85
CA LYS A 96 -0.43 -3.92 -19.90
C LYS A 96 -0.57 -3.32 -21.30
N LYS A 97 -1.61 -2.51 -21.54
CA LYS A 97 -1.81 -1.81 -22.82
C LYS A 97 -0.70 -0.79 -23.09
N ALA A 98 -0.30 0.00 -22.10
CA ALA A 98 0.80 0.96 -22.22
C ALA A 98 2.15 0.26 -22.47
N ALA A 99 2.39 -0.90 -21.85
CA ALA A 99 3.59 -1.69 -22.09
C ALA A 99 3.65 -2.20 -23.55
N LEU A 100 2.54 -2.74 -24.07
CA LEU A 100 2.44 -3.16 -25.47
C LEU A 100 2.67 -1.99 -26.44
N GLN A 101 2.13 -0.82 -26.15
CA GLN A 101 2.31 0.37 -26.99
C GLN A 101 3.76 0.88 -27.01
N LYS A 102 4.49 0.76 -25.89
CA LYS A 102 5.92 1.08 -25.83
C LYS A 102 6.79 0.09 -26.62
N VAL A 103 6.41 -1.19 -26.66
CA VAL A 103 7.10 -2.19 -27.48
C VAL A 103 6.90 -1.86 -28.97
N ALA A 104 5.67 -1.53 -29.39
CA ALA A 104 5.38 -1.15 -30.77
C ALA A 104 6.13 0.12 -31.24
N LEU A 105 6.34 1.11 -30.37
CA LEU A 105 7.09 2.32 -30.70
C LEU A 105 8.60 2.06 -30.84
N LYS A 106 9.17 1.14 -30.05
CA LYS A 106 10.60 0.78 -30.16
C LYS A 106 10.93 0.02 -31.45
N GLU A 107 9.97 -0.69 -32.03
CA GLU A 107 10.18 -1.35 -33.34
C GLU A 107 10.20 -0.35 -34.51
N LEU A 108 9.64 0.85 -34.35
CA LEU A 108 9.64 1.91 -35.36
C LEU A 108 10.92 2.76 -35.34
N ASP A 109 11.50 3.02 -34.17
CA ASP A 109 12.72 3.87 -34.05
C ASP A 109 14.01 3.19 -34.54
N LEU A 110 14.01 1.87 -34.75
CA LEU A 110 15.17 1.13 -35.28
C LEU A 110 15.39 1.28 -36.80
N GLN A 111 14.54 2.04 -37.50
CA GLN A 111 14.65 2.27 -38.95
C GLN A 111 15.14 3.67 -39.33
N THR A 112 15.52 4.55 -38.40
CA THR A 112 15.76 5.98 -38.74
C THR A 112 16.92 6.64 -38.01
N VAL A 113 18.15 6.12 -38.10
CA VAL A 113 19.34 6.94 -37.81
C VAL A 113 20.52 6.57 -38.72
N GLU A 114 20.55 7.17 -39.91
CA GLU A 114 21.78 7.59 -40.58
C GLU A 114 21.57 9.01 -41.11
N GLY A 115 22.41 9.96 -40.69
CA GLY A 115 22.60 11.22 -41.41
C GLY A 115 22.71 12.50 -40.57
N ASN A 116 23.92 13.07 -40.58
CA ASN A 116 24.25 14.51 -40.70
C ASN A 116 23.80 15.49 -39.59
N SER A 117 24.45 16.61 -39.30
CA SER A 117 25.72 17.25 -39.66
C SER A 117 25.84 18.53 -38.81
N ASP A 118 27.07 18.92 -38.47
CA ASP A 118 27.64 20.28 -38.38
C ASP A 118 26.74 21.54 -38.42
N VAL A 119 27.13 22.58 -37.63
CA VAL A 119 27.48 23.95 -38.10
C VAL A 119 27.51 24.97 -36.92
N SER A 120 28.54 25.82 -37.00
CA SER A 120 29.03 26.91 -36.13
C SER A 120 28.26 28.25 -36.26
N VAL A 121 28.61 29.28 -35.45
CA VAL A 121 29.06 30.65 -35.87
C VAL A 121 28.88 31.73 -34.77
N ASP A 122 29.95 32.51 -34.57
CA ASP A 122 30.16 33.71 -33.73
C ASP A 122 29.54 35.04 -34.24
N GLY A 123 29.55 36.11 -33.40
CA GLY A 123 29.36 37.51 -33.86
C GLY A 123 29.82 38.62 -32.85
N PRO A 124 30.51 39.71 -33.28
CA PRO A 124 30.99 40.80 -32.40
C PRO A 124 30.32 42.19 -32.59
N SER A 125 30.53 43.09 -31.61
CA SER A 125 29.89 44.42 -31.45
C SER A 125 30.78 45.63 -31.80
N CYS A 126 30.17 46.66 -32.38
CA CYS A 126 30.75 47.91 -32.92
C CYS A 126 30.59 49.12 -31.96
N SER A 127 31.52 50.09 -31.98
CA SER A 127 31.43 51.37 -31.23
C SER A 127 31.88 52.55 -32.10
N ILE A 128 31.13 53.66 -32.05
CA ILE A 128 31.39 54.93 -32.76
C ILE A 128 31.35 56.07 -31.72
N GLN A 129 32.37 56.94 -31.72
CA GLN A 129 32.43 58.20 -30.97
C GLN A 129 32.35 59.40 -31.93
N GLU A 130 31.49 60.36 -31.59
CA GLU A 130 31.31 61.64 -32.28
C GLU A 130 32.34 62.70 -31.85
N LYS A 131 32.84 63.47 -32.82
CA LYS A 131 33.64 64.69 -32.63
C LYS A 131 32.75 65.92 -32.80
N SER A 132 32.80 66.87 -31.87
CA SER A 132 32.52 68.27 -32.18
C SER A 132 33.32 69.21 -31.28
N LEU A 133 33.97 70.19 -31.89
CA LEU A 133 34.18 71.59 -31.44
C LEU A 133 35.44 72.18 -32.08
N GLY A 134 35.31 73.40 -32.63
CA GLY A 134 36.46 74.30 -32.74
C GLY A 134 36.55 75.18 -34.00
N LEU A 135 35.55 76.00 -34.31
CA LEU A 135 35.70 77.09 -35.29
C LEU A 135 35.34 78.43 -34.64
N LYS A 136 36.35 79.08 -34.04
CA LYS A 136 36.37 80.50 -33.70
C LYS A 136 37.74 81.08 -34.03
N LYS A 137 37.96 81.45 -35.29
CA LYS A 137 38.97 82.45 -35.66
C LYS A 137 38.72 82.98 -37.05
N LEU A 138 38.06 84.14 -37.15
CA LEU A 138 38.20 85.11 -38.24
C LEU A 138 37.33 86.33 -37.91
N LYS A 139 37.85 87.20 -37.06
CA LYS A 139 37.40 88.58 -36.91
C LYS A 139 38.59 89.45 -36.50
N SER A 140 39.50 89.65 -37.44
CA SER A 140 40.41 90.79 -37.44
C SER A 140 41.01 90.96 -38.82
N GLN A 141 40.97 92.19 -39.32
CA GLN A 141 41.63 92.75 -40.51
C GLN A 141 40.67 93.12 -41.64
N LEU A 142 40.03 94.28 -41.48
CA LEU A 142 39.85 95.19 -42.61
C LEU A 142 39.75 96.63 -42.08
N HIS A 143 40.90 97.28 -41.89
CA HIS A 143 40.98 98.73 -41.74
C HIS A 143 42.30 99.23 -42.34
N LYS A 144 42.30 99.43 -43.67
CA LYS A 144 43.18 100.34 -44.42
C LYS A 144 42.93 100.14 -45.90
N VAL A 145 42.04 100.93 -46.49
CA VAL A 145 42.27 101.59 -47.78
C VAL A 145 41.42 102.87 -47.78
N GLY A 146 42.08 104.02 -47.68
CA GLY A 146 41.47 105.30 -48.01
C GLY A 146 41.38 105.39 -49.54
N LEU A 147 40.17 105.54 -50.06
CA LEU A 147 39.94 105.91 -51.45
C LEU A 147 38.94 107.05 -51.49
N LYS A 148 39.50 108.26 -51.68
CA LYS A 148 38.81 109.43 -52.25
C LYS A 148 38.43 109.07 -53.69
N ILE A 149 37.15 109.02 -54.01
CA ILE A 149 36.69 109.10 -55.41
C ILE A 149 35.55 110.12 -55.49
N GLN A 150 35.73 110.98 -56.48
CA GLN A 150 34.93 112.12 -56.87
C GLN A 150 33.49 111.74 -57.19
N THR A 151 32.58 112.67 -56.93
CA THR A 151 31.19 112.68 -57.40
C THR A 151 31.11 112.83 -58.92
N PRO A 152 30.30 111.99 -59.60
CA PRO A 152 29.63 112.43 -60.81
C PRO A 152 28.11 112.20 -60.74
N LYS A 153 27.43 113.14 -61.39
CA LYS A 153 25.99 113.28 -61.63
C LYS A 153 25.31 111.96 -62.05
N THR A 154 24.88 111.14 -61.09
CA THR A 154 23.91 110.03 -61.26
C THR A 154 23.04 109.81 -60.01
N VAL A 155 22.57 110.90 -59.39
CA VAL A 155 21.79 110.91 -58.13
C VAL A 155 20.47 110.10 -58.23
N GLY A 156 19.92 109.88 -59.43
CA GLY A 156 18.70 109.08 -59.64
C GLY A 156 18.88 107.54 -59.69
N LYS A 157 20.08 107.03 -60.02
CA LYS A 157 20.35 105.57 -60.04
C LYS A 157 20.81 105.04 -58.69
N VAL A 158 21.47 105.88 -57.89
CA VAL A 158 21.91 105.55 -56.52
C VAL A 158 20.72 105.47 -55.57
N THR A 159 19.73 106.34 -55.72
CA THR A 159 18.47 106.32 -54.94
C THR A 159 17.66 105.05 -55.20
N ARG A 160 17.49 104.60 -56.46
CA ARG A 160 16.86 103.29 -56.75
C ARG A 160 17.63 102.10 -56.18
N LYS A 161 18.97 102.08 -56.28
CA LYS A 161 19.78 101.02 -55.65
C LYS A 161 19.66 101.02 -54.13
N PHE A 162 19.60 102.20 -53.52
CA PHE A 162 19.40 102.36 -52.09
C PHE A 162 18.02 101.85 -51.63
N GLU A 163 16.96 102.11 -52.41
CA GLU A 163 15.63 101.56 -52.13
C GLU A 163 15.58 100.03 -52.27
N ILE A 164 16.22 99.46 -53.30
CA ILE A 164 16.34 97.99 -53.46
C ILE A 164 17.09 97.38 -52.27
N LEU A 165 18.21 97.97 -51.86
CA LEU A 165 18.98 97.50 -50.70
C LEU A 165 18.18 97.64 -49.40
N LYS A 166 17.36 98.70 -49.25
CA LYS A 166 16.48 98.89 -48.10
C LYS A 166 15.38 97.83 -48.05
N ALA A 167 14.80 97.47 -49.20
CA ALA A 167 13.83 96.38 -49.31
C ALA A 167 14.46 95.01 -49.01
N GLN A 168 15.67 94.74 -49.53
CA GLN A 168 16.44 93.53 -49.20
C GLN A 168 16.78 93.45 -47.71
N LEU A 169 17.14 94.58 -47.08
CA LEU A 169 17.40 94.65 -45.64
C LEU A 169 16.10 94.39 -44.84
N GLY A 170 14.94 94.84 -45.35
CA GLY A 170 13.63 94.54 -44.77
C GLY A 170 13.32 93.05 -44.79
N HIS A 171 13.47 92.39 -45.94
CA HIS A 171 13.31 90.94 -46.06
C HIS A 171 14.26 90.16 -45.15
N LEU A 172 15.56 90.52 -45.13
CA LEU A 172 16.53 89.87 -44.25
C LEU A 172 16.20 90.03 -42.76
N LYS A 173 15.62 91.17 -42.36
CA LYS A 173 15.16 91.38 -40.98
C LYS A 173 13.99 90.49 -40.63
N GLU A 174 13.01 90.35 -41.53
CA GLU A 174 11.85 89.48 -41.32
C GLU A 174 12.28 88.00 -41.28
N ASP A 175 13.11 87.55 -42.22
CA ASP A 175 13.74 86.22 -42.21
C ASP A 175 14.46 85.94 -40.89
N ASN A 176 15.20 86.92 -40.37
CA ASN A 176 15.93 86.77 -39.13
C ASN A 176 14.99 86.73 -37.91
N ARG A 177 13.88 87.47 -37.96
CA ARG A 177 12.82 87.42 -36.94
C ARG A 177 12.11 86.07 -36.94
N GLU A 178 11.80 85.53 -38.12
CA GLU A 178 11.22 84.20 -38.28
C GLU A 178 12.18 83.12 -37.77
N LYS A 179 13.45 83.15 -38.20
CA LYS A 179 14.50 82.23 -37.72
C LYS A 179 14.67 82.33 -36.20
N THR A 180 14.66 83.53 -35.63
CA THR A 180 14.73 83.73 -34.18
C THR A 180 13.53 83.14 -33.46
N SER A 181 12.33 83.27 -34.03
CA SER A 181 11.10 82.67 -33.47
C SER A 181 11.15 81.14 -33.53
N LYS A 182 11.64 80.57 -34.64
CA LYS A 182 11.86 79.13 -34.80
C LYS A 182 12.89 78.58 -33.82
N ILE A 183 14.00 79.28 -33.61
CA ILE A 183 15.01 78.94 -32.60
C ILE A 183 14.39 78.91 -31.20
N LYS A 184 13.56 79.91 -30.85
CA LYS A 184 12.87 79.93 -29.55
C LYS A 184 11.90 78.76 -29.36
N SER A 185 11.16 78.38 -30.41
CA SER A 185 10.29 77.18 -30.39
C SER A 185 11.11 75.92 -30.13
N LEU A 186 12.15 75.69 -30.95
CA LEU A 186 13.02 74.53 -30.82
C LEU A 186 13.73 74.47 -29.46
N CYS A 187 14.14 75.61 -28.90
CA CYS A 187 14.71 75.64 -27.55
C CYS A 187 13.69 75.24 -26.46
N SER A 188 12.40 75.53 -26.67
CA SER A 188 11.33 75.13 -25.74
C SER A 188 11.06 73.64 -25.85
N GLU A 189 10.95 73.10 -27.05
CA GLU A 189 10.83 71.66 -27.32
C GLU A 189 12.02 70.87 -26.74
N LEU A 190 13.26 71.36 -26.90
CA LEU A 190 14.45 70.73 -26.31
C LEU A 190 14.41 70.70 -24.78
N LYS A 191 13.83 71.73 -24.13
CA LYS A 191 13.65 71.73 -22.67
C LYS A 191 12.61 70.70 -22.23
N GLU A 192 11.53 70.53 -22.99
CA GLU A 192 10.51 69.52 -22.71
C GLU A 192 11.08 68.10 -22.88
N LEU A 193 11.78 67.83 -23.99
CA LEU A 193 12.43 66.55 -24.24
C LEU A 193 13.46 66.20 -23.16
N LYS A 194 14.26 67.19 -22.72
CA LYS A 194 15.21 66.99 -21.62
C LYS A 194 14.51 66.64 -20.31
N SER A 195 13.38 67.28 -20.03
CA SER A 195 12.57 67.00 -18.84
C SER A 195 11.96 65.60 -18.90
N LEU A 196 11.47 65.17 -20.07
CA LEU A 196 10.93 63.84 -20.31
C LEU A 196 12.00 62.76 -20.17
N SER A 197 13.18 62.98 -20.75
CA SER A 197 14.34 62.10 -20.60
C SER A 197 14.74 61.92 -19.13
N PHE A 198 14.71 62.99 -18.33
CA PHE A 198 14.98 62.90 -16.90
C PHE A 198 13.93 62.08 -16.14
N ARG A 199 12.64 62.24 -16.47
CA ARG A 199 11.55 61.42 -15.90
C ARG A 199 11.75 59.94 -16.25
N GLN A 200 11.99 59.63 -17.52
CA GLN A 200 12.25 58.25 -17.95
C GLN A 200 13.47 57.63 -17.25
N ALA A 201 14.56 58.39 -17.10
CA ALA A 201 15.74 57.92 -16.36
C ALA A 201 15.43 57.66 -14.87
N SER A 202 14.53 58.42 -14.25
CA SER A 202 14.06 58.15 -12.89
C SER A 202 13.21 56.89 -12.79
N GLU A 203 12.32 56.65 -13.75
CA GLU A 203 11.49 55.45 -13.82
C GLU A 203 12.33 54.19 -14.03
N VAL A 204 13.32 54.23 -14.93
CA VAL A 204 14.26 53.13 -15.15
C VAL A 204 15.00 52.79 -13.85
N ARG A 205 15.50 53.78 -13.12
CA ARG A 205 16.15 53.56 -11.82
C ARG A 205 15.22 52.93 -10.78
N ASN A 206 13.94 53.30 -10.77
CA ASN A 206 12.95 52.71 -9.87
C ASN A 206 12.64 51.26 -10.27
N ARG A 207 12.51 50.96 -11.57
CA ARG A 207 12.33 49.61 -12.09
C ARG A 207 13.53 48.72 -11.78
N ASP A 208 14.76 49.23 -11.92
CA ASP A 208 15.98 48.51 -11.56
C ASP A 208 16.03 48.16 -10.07
N LYS A 209 15.63 49.09 -9.19
CA LYS A 209 15.53 48.83 -7.75
C LYS A 209 14.51 47.71 -7.47
N SER A 210 13.34 47.77 -8.10
CA SER A 210 12.31 46.72 -7.98
C SER A 210 12.80 45.37 -8.49
N LEU A 211 13.52 45.35 -9.62
CA LEU A 211 14.09 44.12 -10.18
C LEU A 211 15.11 43.49 -9.24
N ARG A 212 16.01 44.30 -8.66
CA ARG A 212 16.98 43.82 -7.66
C ARG A 212 16.29 43.26 -6.41
N GLN A 213 15.21 43.90 -5.95
CA GLN A 213 14.41 43.38 -4.83
C GLN A 213 13.75 42.04 -5.17
N MET A 214 13.18 41.90 -6.37
CA MET A 214 12.60 40.63 -6.83
C MET A 214 13.67 39.53 -6.95
N GLN A 215 14.83 39.84 -7.53
CA GLN A 215 15.95 38.90 -7.62
C GLN A 215 16.43 38.43 -6.25
N ALA A 216 16.47 39.33 -5.26
CA ALA A 216 16.79 38.96 -3.88
C ALA A 216 15.75 38.00 -3.28
N LYS A 217 14.46 38.24 -3.52
CA LYS A 217 13.38 37.33 -3.08
C LYS A 217 13.46 35.96 -3.75
N VAL A 218 13.75 35.91 -5.05
CA VAL A 218 13.94 34.63 -5.78
C VAL A 218 15.06 33.82 -5.16
N ARG A 219 16.23 34.44 -4.89
CA ARG A 219 17.35 33.76 -4.22
C ARG A 219 17.00 33.27 -2.82
N GLN A 220 16.16 34.00 -2.08
CA GLN A 220 15.69 33.56 -0.77
C GLN A 220 14.79 32.34 -0.88
N LEU A 221 13.87 32.31 -1.86
CA LEU A 221 12.98 31.18 -2.10
C LEU A 221 13.75 29.94 -2.56
N GLU A 222 14.74 30.08 -3.44
CA GLU A 222 15.62 28.98 -3.86
C GLU A 222 16.30 28.30 -2.67
N ARG A 223 16.80 29.07 -1.69
CA ARG A 223 17.37 28.52 -0.46
C ARG A 223 16.36 27.74 0.37
N LEU A 224 15.12 28.23 0.46
CA LEU A 224 14.05 27.54 1.21
C LEU A 224 13.62 26.24 0.53
N VAL A 225 13.57 26.20 -0.80
CA VAL A 225 13.28 24.98 -1.57
C VAL A 225 14.39 23.96 -1.35
N ASN A 226 15.65 24.34 -1.53
CA ASN A 226 16.79 23.43 -1.32
C ASN A 226 16.87 22.91 0.11
N ALA A 227 16.55 23.73 1.12
CA ALA A 227 16.52 23.30 2.52
C ALA A 227 15.40 22.26 2.79
N LYS A 228 14.24 22.39 2.14
CA LYS A 228 13.16 21.41 2.23
C LYS A 228 13.56 20.08 1.57
N ASP A 229 14.22 20.14 0.42
CA ASP A 229 14.65 18.93 -0.30
C ASP A 229 15.63 18.10 0.54
N LEU A 230 16.59 18.74 1.22
CA LEU A 230 17.48 18.06 2.17
C LEU A 230 16.72 17.39 3.32
N GLY A 231 15.70 18.08 3.86
CA GLY A 231 14.82 17.51 4.89
C GLY A 231 14.08 16.26 4.39
N THR A 232 13.57 16.28 3.16
CA THR A 232 12.89 15.12 2.57
C THR A 232 13.83 13.95 2.31
N SER A 233 15.09 14.21 1.94
CA SER A 233 16.10 13.17 1.75
C SER A 233 16.39 12.40 3.04
N ASN A 234 16.60 13.12 4.15
CA ASN A 234 16.87 12.51 5.45
C ASN A 234 15.68 11.68 5.96
N VAL A 235 14.45 12.17 5.74
CA VAL A 235 13.23 11.43 6.10
C VAL A 235 13.11 10.15 5.28
N LYS A 236 13.40 10.18 3.98
CA LYS A 236 13.39 8.98 3.12
C LYS A 236 14.40 7.94 3.60
N GLU A 237 15.63 8.34 3.91
CA GLU A 237 16.67 7.42 4.41
C GLU A 237 16.27 6.79 5.75
N LYS A 238 15.67 7.58 6.66
CA LYS A 238 15.15 7.06 7.94
C LYS A 238 14.04 6.03 7.72
N ILE A 239 13.10 6.30 6.81
CA ILE A 239 12.02 5.36 6.47
C ILE A 239 12.59 4.06 5.87
N GLU A 240 13.59 4.15 5.00
CA GLU A 240 14.23 2.97 4.42
C GLU A 240 15.01 2.14 5.45
N LYS A 241 15.60 2.80 6.46
CA LYS A 241 16.23 2.11 7.59
C LYS A 241 15.19 1.36 8.44
N GLU A 242 14.12 2.04 8.85
CA GLU A 242 13.03 1.42 9.63
C GLU A 242 12.36 0.26 8.86
N LYS A 243 12.21 0.39 7.54
CA LYS A 243 11.68 -0.68 6.68
C LYS A 243 12.58 -1.92 6.72
N ARG A 244 13.90 -1.75 6.61
CA ARG A 244 14.87 -2.86 6.68
C ARG A 244 14.83 -3.57 8.03
N GLU A 245 14.80 -2.81 9.13
CA GLU A 245 14.69 -3.36 10.49
C GLU A 245 13.40 -4.16 10.67
N LYS A 246 12.27 -3.65 10.17
CA LYS A 246 10.98 -4.35 10.21
C LYS A 246 10.99 -5.65 9.40
N GLU A 247 11.61 -5.64 8.22
CA GLU A 247 11.75 -6.85 7.39
C GLU A 247 12.59 -7.93 8.08
N GLU A 248 13.66 -7.54 8.79
CA GLU A 248 14.49 -8.46 9.58
C GLU A 248 13.72 -9.05 10.76
N GLN A 249 12.97 -8.23 11.51
CA GLN A 249 12.10 -8.70 12.58
C GLN A 249 11.04 -9.69 12.06
N LEU A 250 10.44 -9.43 10.89
CA LEU A 250 9.48 -10.34 10.28
C LEU A 250 10.09 -11.67 9.85
N LYS A 251 11.38 -11.70 9.46
CA LYS A 251 12.10 -12.96 9.23
C LYS A 251 12.30 -13.72 10.54
N LYS A 252 12.69 -13.03 11.63
CA LYS A 252 12.87 -13.64 12.95
C LYS A 252 11.56 -14.24 13.49
N ILE A 253 10.43 -13.54 13.34
CA ILE A 253 9.11 -14.03 13.74
C ILE A 253 8.72 -15.29 12.96
N ARG A 254 8.96 -15.31 11.63
CA ARG A 254 8.70 -16.50 10.82
C ARG A 254 9.52 -17.69 11.29
N ASN A 255 10.83 -17.52 11.46
CA ASN A 255 11.70 -18.59 11.94
C ASN A 255 11.29 -19.13 13.31
N LEU A 256 10.91 -18.26 14.25
CA LEU A 256 10.43 -18.68 15.57
C LEU A 256 9.10 -19.42 15.49
N LYS A 257 8.20 -19.00 14.60
CA LYS A 257 6.92 -19.69 14.37
C LYS A 257 7.14 -21.11 13.85
N ASP A 258 8.03 -21.27 12.87
CA ASP A 258 8.37 -22.58 12.31
C ASP A 258 9.01 -23.50 13.37
N GLN A 259 9.85 -22.94 14.26
CA GLN A 259 10.41 -23.68 15.40
C GLN A 259 9.34 -24.14 16.40
N VAL A 260 8.38 -23.27 16.73
CA VAL A 260 7.28 -23.64 17.64
C VAL A 260 6.40 -24.73 17.03
N GLU A 261 6.16 -24.68 15.72
CA GLU A 261 5.39 -25.70 15.01
C GLU A 261 6.11 -27.06 15.02
N LEU A 262 7.42 -27.06 14.79
CA LEU A 262 8.26 -28.27 14.88
C LEU A 262 8.24 -28.86 16.29
N LEU A 263 8.55 -28.06 17.32
CA LEU A 263 8.55 -28.50 18.72
C LEU A 263 7.16 -28.97 19.18
N SER A 264 6.09 -28.34 18.69
CA SER A 264 4.73 -28.79 18.99
C SER A 264 4.44 -30.16 18.38
N THR A 265 5.03 -30.49 17.24
CA THR A 265 4.87 -31.80 16.59
C THR A 265 5.67 -32.85 17.35
N GLU A 266 6.94 -32.58 17.65
CA GLU A 266 7.79 -33.46 18.46
C GLU A 266 7.18 -33.75 19.84
N ARG A 267 6.58 -32.74 20.50
CA ARG A 267 5.89 -32.95 21.77
C ARG A 267 4.72 -33.94 21.64
N LYS A 268 3.92 -33.83 20.57
CA LYS A 268 2.78 -34.74 20.34
C LYS A 268 3.27 -36.17 20.08
N GLU A 269 4.34 -36.33 19.32
CA GLU A 269 4.96 -37.64 19.06
C GLU A 269 5.50 -38.25 20.35
N MET A 270 6.20 -37.46 21.18
CA MET A 270 6.68 -37.91 22.48
C MET A 270 5.54 -38.31 23.42
N GLU A 271 4.45 -37.55 23.43
CA GLU A 271 3.25 -37.89 24.22
C GLU A 271 2.65 -39.24 23.78
N GLN A 272 2.55 -39.46 22.46
CA GLN A 272 2.12 -40.75 21.90
C GLN A 272 3.05 -41.89 22.33
N ILE A 273 4.37 -41.70 22.24
CA ILE A 273 5.35 -42.69 22.69
C ILE A 273 5.17 -43.03 24.17
N CYS A 274 4.88 -42.04 25.03
CA CYS A 274 4.60 -42.29 26.44
C CYS A 274 3.34 -43.15 26.63
N TYR A 275 2.25 -42.90 25.89
CA TYR A 275 1.06 -43.75 25.94
C TYR A 275 1.35 -45.20 25.52
N TYR A 276 2.12 -45.40 24.44
CA TYR A 276 2.49 -46.74 23.99
C TYR A 276 3.37 -47.47 25.01
N LYS A 277 4.34 -46.78 25.63
CA LYS A 277 5.18 -47.36 26.68
C LYS A 277 4.38 -47.84 27.89
N ASN A 278 3.36 -47.08 28.30
CA ASN A 278 2.49 -47.51 29.40
C ASN A 278 1.72 -48.79 29.05
N ILE A 279 1.25 -48.92 27.79
CA ILE A 279 0.59 -50.14 27.33
C ILE A 279 1.59 -51.31 27.24
N GLU A 280 2.81 -51.08 26.75
CA GLU A 280 3.88 -52.09 26.74
C GLU A 280 4.18 -52.60 28.16
N GLU A 281 4.27 -51.69 29.14
CA GLU A 281 4.47 -52.06 30.54
C GLU A 281 3.29 -52.88 31.10
N MET A 282 2.05 -52.52 30.75
CA MET A 282 0.88 -53.35 31.10
C MET A 282 0.97 -54.75 30.48
N ILE A 283 1.43 -54.86 29.23
CA ILE A 283 1.59 -56.15 28.54
C ILE A 283 2.66 -57.00 29.25
N LEU A 284 3.78 -56.41 29.65
CA LEU A 284 4.84 -57.11 30.37
C LEU A 284 4.40 -57.60 31.76
N ASN A 285 3.50 -56.86 32.41
CA ASN A 285 3.00 -57.17 33.74
C ASN A 285 1.66 -57.92 33.73
N MET A 286 1.17 -58.38 32.58
CA MET A 286 -0.19 -58.96 32.49
C MET A 286 -0.37 -60.24 33.32
N ASP A 287 0.70 -61.00 33.54
CA ASP A 287 0.65 -62.23 34.34
C ASP A 287 0.72 -61.97 35.85
N THR A 288 1.24 -60.80 36.25
CA THR A 288 1.48 -60.44 37.66
C THR A 288 0.45 -59.45 38.20
N ASP A 289 -0.04 -58.54 37.36
CA ASP A 289 -1.02 -57.52 37.72
C ASP A 289 -2.38 -57.81 37.08
N ARG A 290 -3.34 -58.21 37.93
CA ARG A 290 -4.73 -58.48 37.52
C ARG A 290 -5.41 -57.27 36.88
N LYS A 291 -5.06 -56.05 37.31
CA LYS A 291 -5.63 -54.82 36.73
C LYS A 291 -5.13 -54.63 35.31
N ALA A 292 -3.84 -54.82 35.07
CA ALA A 292 -3.25 -54.76 33.73
C ALA A 292 -3.89 -55.81 32.81
N ALA A 293 -4.05 -57.04 33.28
CA ALA A 293 -4.72 -58.11 32.52
C ALA A 293 -6.17 -57.73 32.12
N PHE A 294 -6.95 -57.25 33.08
CA PHE A 294 -8.34 -56.84 32.85
C PHE A 294 -8.42 -55.69 31.83
N ILE A 295 -7.63 -54.63 32.01
CA ILE A 295 -7.62 -53.47 31.10
C ILE A 295 -7.20 -53.87 29.68
N LEU A 296 -6.18 -54.71 29.54
CA LEU A 296 -5.73 -55.18 28.23
C LEU A 296 -6.79 -56.02 27.51
N ASP A 297 -7.56 -56.84 28.23
CA ASP A 297 -8.68 -57.56 27.67
C ASP A 297 -9.78 -56.60 27.18
N GLN A 298 -10.09 -55.56 27.96
CA GLN A 298 -11.04 -54.52 27.53
C GLN A 298 -10.58 -53.83 26.24
N ILE A 299 -9.28 -53.48 26.12
CA ILE A 299 -8.71 -52.88 24.91
C ILE A 299 -8.83 -53.83 23.71
N LYS A 300 -8.49 -55.12 23.88
CA LYS A 300 -8.61 -56.13 22.82
C LYS A 300 -10.05 -56.28 22.32
N MET A 301 -11.04 -56.08 23.20
CA MET A 301 -12.45 -56.28 22.91
C MET A 301 -13.18 -55.02 22.41
N TYR A 302 -12.56 -53.84 22.42
CA TYR A 302 -13.20 -52.53 22.19
C TYR A 302 -14.00 -52.40 20.87
N ASN A 303 -13.76 -53.26 19.86
CA ASN A 303 -14.54 -53.29 18.62
C ASN A 303 -14.86 -54.72 18.13
N MET A 304 -14.87 -55.68 19.05
CA MET A 304 -15.16 -57.08 18.72
C MET A 304 -16.66 -57.34 18.74
N LYS A 305 -17.19 -57.89 17.64
CA LYS A 305 -18.61 -58.31 17.57
C LYS A 305 -18.94 -59.48 18.51
N VAL A 306 -17.96 -60.35 18.76
CA VAL A 306 -18.10 -61.51 19.64
C VAL A 306 -16.89 -61.52 20.58
N PRO A 307 -16.98 -60.88 21.75
CA PRO A 307 -15.88 -60.81 22.70
C PRO A 307 -15.53 -62.19 23.26
N ARG A 308 -14.24 -62.42 23.47
CA ARG A 308 -13.73 -63.61 24.18
C ARG A 308 -13.06 -63.14 25.45
N TYR A 309 -13.61 -63.55 26.58
CA TYR A 309 -13.14 -63.17 27.90
C TYR A 309 -12.10 -64.17 28.39
N SER A 310 -10.99 -63.68 28.96
CA SER A 310 -10.09 -64.55 29.72
C SER A 310 -10.74 -64.98 31.03
N ASP A 311 -10.24 -66.07 31.59
CA ASP A 311 -10.72 -66.60 32.88
C ASP A 311 -10.51 -65.57 34.01
N SER A 312 -9.40 -64.84 33.97
CA SER A 312 -9.11 -63.75 34.92
C SER A 312 -10.17 -62.63 34.84
N THR A 313 -10.50 -62.18 33.63
CA THR A 313 -11.54 -61.18 33.41
C THR A 313 -12.92 -61.66 33.85
N LEU A 314 -13.27 -62.92 33.60
CA LEU A 314 -14.52 -63.52 34.05
C LEU A 314 -14.61 -63.57 35.58
N GLN A 315 -13.51 -63.93 36.27
CA GLN A 315 -13.46 -63.94 37.73
C GLN A 315 -13.71 -62.56 38.33
N GLU A 316 -13.05 -61.52 37.82
CA GLU A 316 -13.25 -60.15 38.32
C GLU A 316 -14.68 -59.64 38.04
N CYS A 317 -15.27 -60.01 36.89
CA CYS A 317 -16.67 -59.67 36.59
C CYS A 317 -17.65 -60.37 37.53
N ILE A 318 -17.39 -61.64 37.91
CA ILE A 318 -18.22 -62.37 38.87
C ILE A 318 -18.15 -61.72 40.25
N ILE A 319 -16.94 -61.33 40.69
CA ILE A 319 -16.76 -60.63 41.97
C ILE A 319 -17.50 -59.28 41.96
N TRP A 320 -17.41 -58.52 40.87
CA TRP A 320 -18.11 -57.25 40.75
C TRP A 320 -19.63 -57.44 40.75
N GLU A 321 -20.16 -58.37 39.96
CA GLU A 321 -21.60 -58.67 39.93
C GLU A 321 -22.14 -59.13 41.31
N ASP A 322 -21.37 -59.92 42.07
CA ASP A 322 -21.74 -60.36 43.42
C ASP A 322 -21.72 -59.19 44.42
N THR A 323 -20.71 -58.30 44.31
CA THR A 323 -20.53 -57.17 45.23
C THR A 323 -21.50 -56.02 44.95
N ASP A 324 -21.74 -55.69 43.68
CA ASP A 324 -22.65 -54.62 43.25
C ASP A 324 -23.31 -54.97 41.89
N PRO A 325 -24.41 -55.75 41.91
CA PRO A 325 -25.09 -56.16 40.68
C PRO A 325 -25.66 -54.99 39.89
N ARG A 326 -26.09 -53.91 40.57
CA ARG A 326 -26.68 -52.74 39.90
C ARG A 326 -25.61 -51.93 39.19
N GLY A 327 -24.46 -51.73 39.83
CA GLY A 327 -23.31 -51.07 39.21
C GLY A 327 -22.80 -51.82 38.00
N TYR A 328 -22.64 -53.14 38.10
CA TYR A 328 -22.22 -53.98 36.96
C TYR A 328 -23.21 -53.90 35.80
N GLN A 329 -24.51 -54.02 36.08
CA GLN A 329 -25.55 -53.93 35.05
C GLN A 329 -25.55 -52.56 34.35
N PHE A 330 -25.40 -51.48 35.12
CA PHE A 330 -25.30 -50.12 34.58
C PHE A 330 -24.08 -49.95 33.68
N VAL A 331 -22.89 -50.37 34.11
CA VAL A 331 -21.66 -50.24 33.29
C VAL A 331 -21.78 -51.07 32.00
N ARG A 332 -22.34 -52.28 32.08
CA ARG A 332 -22.58 -53.10 30.89
C ARG A 332 -23.56 -52.46 29.91
N GLU A 333 -24.68 -51.92 30.40
CA GLU A 333 -25.68 -51.23 29.56
C GLU A 333 -25.16 -49.94 28.97
N SER A 334 -24.25 -49.24 29.66
CA SER A 334 -23.62 -48.01 29.16
C SER A 334 -22.62 -48.24 28.03
N GLU A 335 -22.26 -49.49 27.74
CA GLU A 335 -21.24 -49.89 26.76
C GLU A 335 -19.85 -49.27 27.02
N LEU A 336 -19.61 -48.76 28.24
CA LEU A 336 -18.32 -48.21 28.64
C LEU A 336 -17.23 -49.29 28.68
N LEU A 337 -17.60 -50.50 29.09
CA LEU A 337 -16.75 -51.69 29.11
C LEU A 337 -17.45 -52.84 28.40
N THR A 338 -16.68 -53.67 27.70
CA THR A 338 -17.19 -54.90 27.10
C THR A 338 -17.23 -55.96 28.19
N LEU A 339 -18.37 -56.09 28.86
CA LEU A 339 -18.57 -57.00 30.00
C LEU A 339 -19.44 -58.22 29.63
N PRO A 340 -19.13 -59.42 30.17
CA PRO A 340 -19.89 -60.63 29.89
C PRO A 340 -21.33 -60.55 30.43
N SER A 341 -22.25 -61.22 29.73
CA SER A 341 -23.61 -61.42 30.24
C SER A 341 -23.59 -62.33 31.48
N GLN A 342 -24.61 -62.22 32.34
CA GLN A 342 -24.77 -63.14 33.48
C GLN A 342 -24.77 -64.61 33.06
N ASN A 343 -25.36 -64.93 31.90
CA ASN A 343 -25.35 -66.30 31.36
C ASN A 343 -23.94 -66.76 30.98
N THR A 344 -23.11 -65.87 30.46
CA THR A 344 -21.70 -66.16 30.14
C THR A 344 -20.92 -66.45 31.42
N MET A 345 -21.11 -65.65 32.47
CA MET A 345 -20.46 -65.85 33.77
C MET A 345 -20.91 -67.17 34.43
N LYS A 346 -22.21 -67.46 34.45
CA LYS A 346 -22.75 -68.72 34.99
C LYS A 346 -22.22 -69.97 34.29
N LYS A 347 -22.05 -69.92 32.96
CA LYS A 347 -21.45 -71.02 32.19
C LYS A 347 -20.00 -71.30 32.59
N HIS A 348 -19.25 -70.25 32.95
CA HIS A 348 -17.85 -70.37 33.33
C HIS A 348 -17.65 -71.04 34.70
N LEU A 349 -18.56 -70.79 35.66
CA LEU A 349 -18.54 -71.42 36.98
C LEU A 349 -18.90 -72.92 36.95
N GLY A 350 -19.48 -73.40 35.84
CA GLY A 350 -20.02 -74.76 35.74
C GLY A 350 -21.18 -75.01 36.72
N PRO A 351 -21.70 -76.24 36.82
CA PRO A 351 -22.72 -76.62 37.80
C PRO A 351 -22.18 -76.72 39.24
N MET A 352 -21.05 -76.08 39.57
CA MET A 352 -20.53 -76.09 40.94
C MET A 352 -21.36 -75.16 41.82
N ASP A 353 -21.91 -75.73 42.90
CA ASP A 353 -22.66 -75.00 43.93
C ASP A 353 -21.88 -73.76 44.40
N LEU A 354 -22.43 -72.59 44.09
CA LEU A 354 -21.91 -71.25 44.36
C LEU A 354 -21.57 -71.02 45.85
N GLU A 355 -22.09 -71.83 46.76
CA GLU A 355 -21.93 -71.65 48.21
C GLU A 355 -20.53 -72.03 48.75
N ILE A 356 -19.71 -72.80 48.03
CA ILE A 356 -18.50 -73.40 48.63
C ILE A 356 -17.18 -72.66 48.29
N ASN A 357 -17.11 -71.85 47.23
CA ASN A 357 -15.82 -71.31 46.74
C ASN A 357 -15.53 -69.82 47.02
N LEU A 358 -16.54 -68.97 47.28
CA LEU A 358 -16.25 -67.57 47.61
C LEU A 358 -15.46 -67.44 48.93
N ASN A 359 -15.66 -68.35 49.88
CA ASN A 359 -14.92 -68.37 51.14
C ASN A 359 -13.48 -68.90 51.03
N LYS A 360 -13.08 -69.56 49.92
CA LYS A 360 -11.72 -70.09 49.75
C LYS A 360 -10.76 -69.10 49.07
N THR A 361 -11.26 -68.25 48.17
CA THR A 361 -10.45 -67.24 47.49
C THR A 361 -10.26 -65.96 48.30
N PHE A 362 -11.08 -65.72 49.34
CA PHE A 362 -10.94 -64.57 50.25
C PHE A 362 -9.95 -64.78 51.40
N ASN A 363 -9.16 -65.85 51.40
CA ASN A 363 -7.98 -65.96 52.27
C ASN A 363 -6.83 -65.07 51.73
N PHE A 364 -7.14 -63.78 51.52
CA PHE A 364 -6.19 -62.72 51.30
C PHE A 364 -5.43 -62.58 52.61
N GLN A 365 -4.21 -63.11 52.65
CA GLN A 365 -3.27 -62.77 53.70
C GLN A 365 -3.18 -61.25 53.74
N SER A 366 -3.78 -60.65 54.76
CA SER A 366 -3.60 -59.25 55.11
C SER A 366 -2.11 -59.06 55.44
N ASN A 367 -1.30 -58.83 54.41
CA ASN A 367 0.05 -58.30 54.58
C ASN A 367 -0.14 -56.90 55.14
N LYS A 368 -0.16 -56.84 56.47
CA LYS A 368 -0.11 -55.62 57.26
C LYS A 368 1.08 -54.81 56.73
N PRO A 369 0.88 -53.56 56.29
CA PRO A 369 2.01 -52.74 55.85
C PRO A 369 3.01 -52.64 57.02
N PRO A 370 4.33 -52.71 56.75
CA PRO A 370 5.33 -52.58 57.80
C PRO A 370 5.14 -51.23 58.49
N ASP A 371 5.10 -51.25 59.82
CA ASP A 371 5.00 -50.04 60.64
C ASP A 371 6.16 -49.10 60.26
N VAL A 372 5.81 -48.00 59.60
CA VAL A 372 6.74 -46.91 59.32
C VAL A 372 6.95 -46.17 60.64
N ALA A 373 8.10 -46.41 61.27
CA ALA A 373 8.56 -45.61 62.40
C ALA A 373 8.78 -44.17 61.92
N ILE A 374 8.06 -43.23 62.55
CA ILE A 374 8.20 -41.77 62.36
C ILE A 374 9.51 -41.29 62.99
#